data_AF-A0A349JVZ2-F1
#
_entry.id   AF-A0A349JVZ2-F1
#
_cell.length_a   1.000
_cell.length_b   1.000
_cell.length_c   1.000
_cell.angle_alpha   90.00
_cell.angle_beta   90.00
_cell.angle_gamma   90.00
#
_symmetry.space_group_name_H-M   'P 1'
#
loop_
_entity.id
_entity.type
_entity.pdbx_description
1 polymer ?
#
loop_
_entity_poly.entity_id
_entity_poly.type
_entity_poly.pdbx_seq_one_letter_code
_entity_poly.pdbx_strand_id
1 'polypeptide(L)'
;MPRTDPLPTEPSMGLGRYLDSIGESENVAGLVYPDRRGSGYGLSRHNDHPRLEFTRIDEEDDVHFAHARGFVAKTSATEKERLKELLRAAWV
;
A
#
# COMPACT_ATOMS: atom_id res chain seq x y z
N MET A 1 -1.81 4.10 -7.11
CA MET A 1 -3.04 4.66 -7.72
C MET A 1 -3.37 5.98 -7.04
N PRO A 2 -3.71 7.06 -7.77
CA PRO A 2 -4.06 8.35 -7.15
C PRO A 2 -5.41 8.30 -6.42
N ARG A 3 -5.56 9.14 -5.38
CA ARG A 3 -6.85 9.43 -4.72
C ARG A 3 -7.58 10.52 -5.51
N THR A 4 -8.80 10.25 -5.95
CA THR A 4 -9.65 11.18 -6.72
C THR A 4 -10.92 11.55 -5.95
N ASP A 5 -11.61 12.60 -6.40
CA ASP A 5 -12.97 12.95 -5.95
C ASP A 5 -13.93 12.92 -7.17
N PRO A 6 -14.90 12.00 -7.23
CA PRO A 6 -15.23 11.01 -6.21
C PRO A 6 -14.17 9.89 -6.07
N LEU A 7 -14.16 9.25 -4.90
CA LEU A 7 -13.31 8.10 -4.65
C LEU A 7 -13.76 6.91 -5.52
N PRO A 8 -12.82 6.16 -6.13
CA PRO A 8 -13.17 4.95 -6.86
C PRO A 8 -13.80 3.92 -5.92
N THR A 9 -14.84 3.20 -6.39
CA THR A 9 -15.60 2.24 -5.57
C THR A 9 -14.71 1.12 -5.03
N GLU A 10 -13.73 0.67 -5.83
CA GLU A 10 -12.81 -0.41 -5.48
C GLU A 10 -11.36 -0.07 -5.88
N PRO A 11 -10.66 0.79 -5.12
CA PRO A 11 -9.34 1.32 -5.51
C PRO A 11 -8.21 0.28 -5.58
N SER A 12 -8.35 -0.87 -4.93
CA SER A 12 -7.37 -1.95 -5.02
C SER A 12 -7.67 -2.95 -6.14
N MET A 13 -8.92 -3.00 -6.63
CA MET A 13 -9.32 -4.02 -7.60
C MET A 13 -8.69 -3.77 -8.96
N GLY A 14 -8.25 -4.84 -9.60
CA GLY A 14 -7.66 -4.80 -10.93
C GLY A 14 -6.20 -4.35 -10.98
N LEU A 15 -5.60 -3.86 -9.88
CA LEU A 15 -4.18 -3.48 -9.87
C LEU A 15 -3.26 -4.66 -10.20
N GLY A 16 -3.51 -5.84 -9.61
CA GLY A 16 -2.75 -7.05 -9.95
C GLY A 16 -2.87 -7.44 -11.43
N ARG A 17 -4.09 -7.50 -11.96
CA ARG A 17 -4.33 -7.76 -13.39
C ARG A 17 -3.69 -6.72 -14.30
N TYR A 18 -3.67 -5.46 -13.88
CA TYR A 18 -3.00 -4.39 -14.62
C TYR A 18 -1.50 -4.65 -14.70
N LEU A 19 -0.86 -4.98 -13.57
CA LEU A 19 0.56 -5.35 -13.55
C LEU A 19 0.85 -6.57 -14.43
N ASP A 20 -0.01 -7.59 -14.39
CA ASP A 20 0.09 -8.75 -15.29
C ASP A 20 0.04 -8.32 -16.77
N SER A 21 -0.89 -7.42 -17.11
CA SER A 21 -1.09 -6.96 -18.49
C SER A 21 0.07 -6.15 -19.07
N ILE A 22 0.89 -5.54 -18.20
CA ILE A 22 2.08 -4.77 -18.61
C ILE A 22 3.39 -5.54 -18.35
N GLY A 23 3.33 -6.79 -17.88
CA GLY A 23 4.51 -7.62 -17.61
C GLY A 23 5.32 -7.24 -16.37
N GLU A 24 4.74 -6.49 -15.44
CA GLU A 24 5.43 -5.95 -14.25
C GLU A 24 5.09 -6.69 -12.95
N SER A 25 4.27 -7.75 -13.01
CA SER A 25 3.80 -8.48 -11.83
C SER A 25 4.93 -9.00 -10.94
N GLU A 26 6.05 -9.42 -11.54
CA GLU A 26 7.21 -9.95 -10.82
C GLU A 26 8.20 -8.86 -10.36
N ASN A 27 8.07 -7.62 -10.87
CA ASN A 27 8.99 -6.52 -10.55
C ASN A 27 8.43 -5.57 -9.48
N VAL A 28 7.17 -5.75 -9.10
CA VAL A 28 6.49 -4.92 -8.10
C VAL A 28 6.39 -5.66 -6.78
N ALA A 29 6.99 -5.10 -5.74
CA ALA A 29 6.92 -5.69 -4.39
C ALA A 29 5.61 -5.36 -3.65
N GLY A 30 5.00 -4.21 -3.93
CA GLY A 30 3.84 -3.73 -3.18
C GLY A 30 3.03 -2.68 -3.92
N LEU A 31 1.81 -2.49 -3.43
CA LEU A 31 0.81 -1.59 -4.01
C LEU A 31 0.48 -0.46 -3.04
N VAL A 32 0.17 0.70 -3.61
CA VAL A 32 -0.33 1.88 -2.89
C VAL A 32 -1.62 2.33 -3.56
N TYR A 33 -2.72 2.34 -2.80
CA TYR A 33 -4.05 2.68 -3.30
C TYR A 33 -4.87 3.42 -2.25
N PRO A 34 -5.83 4.27 -2.66
CA PRO A 34 -6.66 5.00 -1.71
C PRO A 34 -7.38 4.07 -0.72
N ASP A 35 -7.30 4.37 0.58
CA ASP A 35 -8.12 3.66 1.55
C ASP A 35 -9.57 4.14 1.45
N ARG A 36 -10.50 3.19 1.41
CA ARG A 36 -11.94 3.45 1.33
C ARG A 36 -12.54 3.90 2.66
N ARG A 37 -11.88 3.56 3.76
CA ARG A 37 -12.37 3.88 5.12
C ARG A 37 -11.64 5.08 5.73
N GLY A 38 -10.38 5.30 5.35
CA GLY A 38 -9.56 6.41 5.80
C GLY A 38 -9.43 7.56 4.79
N SER A 39 -8.78 8.62 5.26
CA SER A 39 -8.44 9.79 4.44
C SER A 39 -7.20 9.59 3.57
N GLY A 40 -6.33 8.63 3.90
CA GLY A 40 -5.09 8.37 3.18
C GLY A 40 -5.12 7.14 2.29
N TYR A 41 -4.14 6.26 2.47
CA TYR A 41 -3.82 5.16 1.56
C TYR A 41 -3.67 3.82 2.31
N GLY A 42 -4.01 2.74 1.60
CA GLY A 42 -3.59 1.39 1.91
C GLY A 42 -2.26 1.08 1.25
N LEU A 43 -1.40 0.40 2.00
CA LEU A 43 -0.14 -0.20 1.56
C LEU A 43 -0.31 -1.72 1.63
N SER A 44 0.04 -2.46 0.59
CA SER A 44 -0.04 -3.93 0.60
C SER A 44 1.13 -4.58 -0.10
N ARG A 45 1.43 -5.83 0.28
CA ARG A 45 2.28 -6.71 -0.54
C ARG A 45 1.61 -6.92 -1.90
N HIS A 46 2.41 -7.10 -2.93
CA HIS A 46 2.00 -7.68 -4.20
C HIS A 46 2.57 -9.11 -4.26
N ASN A 47 1.74 -10.09 -4.63
CA ASN A 47 2.10 -11.51 -4.68
C ASN A 47 2.88 -12.01 -3.42
N ASP A 48 2.49 -11.52 -2.23
CA ASP A 48 3.15 -11.84 -0.95
C ASP A 48 4.67 -11.62 -0.94
N HIS A 49 5.16 -10.59 -1.64
CA HIS A 49 6.59 -10.29 -1.74
C HIS A 49 7.28 -10.29 -0.35
N PRO A 50 8.31 -11.13 -0.13
CA PRO A 50 8.80 -11.45 1.22
C PRO A 50 9.53 -10.30 1.90
N ARG A 51 9.94 -9.27 1.15
CA ARG A 51 10.70 -8.13 1.68
C ARG A 51 9.88 -6.97 2.23
N LEU A 52 8.55 -7.01 2.14
CA LEU A 52 7.71 -5.97 2.75
C LEU A 52 7.14 -6.49 4.06
N GLU A 53 7.54 -5.91 5.19
CA GLU A 53 7.07 -6.27 6.51
C GLU A 53 6.41 -5.06 7.18
N PHE A 54 5.09 -4.94 6.98
CA PHE A 54 4.33 -3.78 7.45
C PHE A 54 4.16 -3.70 8.97
N THR A 55 4.44 -4.76 9.74
CA THR A 55 4.49 -4.65 11.21
C THR A 55 5.57 -3.70 11.69
N ARG A 56 6.62 -3.42 10.87
CA ARG A 56 7.72 -2.50 11.21
C ARG A 56 7.30 -1.03 11.29
N ILE A 57 6.15 -0.67 10.72
CA ILE A 57 5.65 0.71 10.67
C ILE A 57 4.40 0.91 11.52
N ASP A 58 4.02 -0.07 12.35
CA ASP A 58 2.81 0.00 13.19
C ASP A 58 2.90 1.09 14.28
N GLU A 59 4.13 1.53 14.60
CA GLU A 59 4.39 2.60 15.59
C GLU A 59 4.52 4.00 14.97
N GLU A 60 4.40 4.13 13.64
CA GLU A 60 4.44 5.44 12.99
C GLU A 60 3.12 6.21 13.25
N ASP A 61 3.20 7.49 13.65
CA ASP A 61 2.04 8.30 14.07
C ASP A 61 0.91 8.39 13.03
N ASP A 62 1.26 8.31 11.74
CA ASP A 62 0.32 8.38 10.62
C ASP A 62 -0.13 7.00 10.12
N VAL A 63 0.29 5.90 10.77
CA VAL A 63 -0.15 4.53 10.49
C VAL A 63 -1.15 4.10 11.56
N HIS A 64 -2.40 3.88 11.16
CA HIS A 64 -3.50 3.58 12.09
C HIS A 64 -3.83 2.10 12.18
N PHE A 65 -3.17 1.29 11.35
CA PHE A 65 -3.37 -0.15 11.27
C PHE A 65 -2.23 -0.79 10.48
N ALA A 66 -1.48 -1.71 11.09
CA ALA A 66 -0.75 -2.75 10.38
C ALA A 66 -1.35 -4.13 10.70
N HIS A 67 -1.51 -4.98 9.68
CA HIS A 67 -1.97 -6.34 9.92
C HIS A 67 -0.85 -7.14 10.61
N ALA A 68 -1.16 -7.91 11.66
CA ALA A 68 -0.17 -8.68 12.44
C ALA A 68 0.67 -9.71 11.64
N ARG A 69 0.19 -10.08 10.44
CA ARG A 69 0.94 -10.93 9.47
C ARG A 69 1.79 -10.13 8.46
N GLY A 70 1.88 -8.82 8.60
CA GLY A 70 2.81 -7.98 7.83
C GLY A 70 2.44 -7.68 6.39
N PHE A 71 1.26 -8.07 5.91
CA PHE A 71 0.92 -7.98 4.48
C PHE A 71 0.19 -6.71 4.05
N VAL A 72 -0.37 -5.94 5.00
CA VAL A 72 -1.10 -4.68 4.74
C VAL A 72 -0.87 -3.69 5.88
N ALA A 73 -0.77 -2.39 5.53
CA ALA A 73 -0.92 -1.27 6.45
C ALA A 73 -1.88 -0.21 5.90
N LYS A 74 -2.41 0.64 6.78
CA LYS A 74 -3.24 1.80 6.43
C LYS A 74 -2.71 3.06 7.10
N THR A 75 -2.59 4.12 6.33
CA THR A 75 -2.03 5.38 6.78
C THR A 75 -2.93 6.56 6.41
N SER A 76 -2.91 7.61 7.23
CA SER A 76 -3.48 8.91 6.88
C SER A 76 -2.59 9.74 5.96
N ALA A 77 -1.36 9.31 5.68
CA ALA A 77 -0.45 10.00 4.77
C ALA A 77 -1.07 10.12 3.37
N THR A 78 -1.02 11.33 2.80
CA THR A 78 -1.45 11.63 1.43
C THR A 78 -0.30 11.96 0.51
N GLU A 79 0.82 12.40 1.07
CA GLU A 79 2.00 12.84 0.33
C GLU A 79 2.79 11.66 -0.22
N LYS A 80 3.16 11.72 -1.50
CA LYS A 80 3.87 10.64 -2.20
C LYS A 80 5.21 10.32 -1.54
N GLU A 81 5.91 11.34 -1.06
CA GLU A 81 7.21 11.24 -0.40
C GLU A 81 7.07 10.45 0.90
N ARG A 82 6.06 10.77 1.73
CA ARG A 82 5.78 10.05 2.97
C ARG A 82 5.39 8.60 2.74
N LEU A 83 4.56 8.33 1.73
CA LEU A 83 4.20 6.96 1.35
C LEU A 83 5.44 6.13 0.96
N LYS A 84 6.42 6.74 0.27
CA LYS A 84 7.69 6.08 -0.03
C LYS A 84 8.55 5.85 1.20
N GLU A 85 8.54 6.75 2.18
CA GLU A 85 9.26 6.57 3.45
C GLU A 85 8.71 5.36 4.21
N LEU A 86 7.38 5.25 4.35
CA LEU A 86 6.72 4.11 4.97
C LEU A 86 7.09 2.78 4.28
N LEU A 87 7.09 2.76 2.94
CA LEU A 87 7.50 1.57 2.17
C LEU A 87 8.98 1.20 2.39
N ARG A 88 9.88 2.19 2.53
CA ARG A 88 11.29 1.94 2.83
C ARG A 88 11.49 1.45 4.25
N ALA A 89 10.77 1.99 5.22
CA ALA A 89 10.82 1.57 6.61
C ALA A 89 10.32 0.12 6.79
N ALA A 90 9.31 -0.28 6.00
CA ALA A 90 8.79 -1.64 5.94
C ALA A 90 9.68 -2.65 5.19
N TRP A 91 10.76 -2.21 4.51
CA TRP A 91 11.59 -3.11 3.70
C TRP A 91 12.59 -3.92 4.55
N VAL A 92 12.78 -5.21 4.22
CA VAL A 92 13.74 -6.14 4.87
C VAL A 92 14.71 -6.84 3.91
#